data_AF-A0A929SNE0-F1
#
_entry.id   AF-A0A929SNE0-F1
#
_cell.length_a   1.000
_cell.length_b   1.000
_cell.length_c   1.000
_cell.angle_alpha   90.00
_cell.angle_beta   90.00
_cell.angle_gamma   90.00
#
_symmetry.space_group_name_H-M   'P 1'
#
loop_
_entity.id
_entity.type
_entity.pdbx_description
1 polymer ?
#
loop_
_entity_poly.entity_id
_entity_poly.type
_entity_poly.pdbx_seq_one_letter_code
_entity_poly.pdbx_strand_id
1 'polypeptide(L)'
;MKILKNKKYYLILISILIIECILIMINSIEYGFFHSNANTFFEKIINVFRNFTVYDVGDNYYAFMNNRIKIVPFIVYIAILLFINFKNKLIKYNIGRNNCYEKEKNKLKLKIGLIVPIFMLFSCIVIFIITMISNRGNISDKNALLKEFYSPNAWVIGKLMNPVVRIIWNEFFSFIGIYLLSIFALEIADRNSSIKGILIFSFVIWICPIIVSFLSLGNGYLSEYINGYLPIYLLINGMYSSLLMRDICIPIAVLVIGVFGIRNVDKSKDEII
;
A
#
# COMPACT_ATOMS: atom_id res chain seq x y z
N MET A 1 3.88 -19.31 -17.53
CA MET A 1 4.03 -17.92 -17.01
C MET A 1 5.40 -17.34 -17.37
N LYS A 2 5.71 -17.11 -18.67
CA LYS A 2 7.05 -16.69 -19.14
C LYS A 2 7.33 -15.17 -19.07
N ILE A 3 6.32 -14.31 -18.89
CA ILE A 3 6.48 -12.84 -18.91
C ILE A 3 6.85 -12.25 -17.54
N LEU A 4 6.51 -12.93 -16.43
CA LEU A 4 7.10 -12.62 -15.11
C LEU A 4 8.61 -12.93 -15.07
N LYS A 5 9.23 -13.49 -16.12
CA LYS A 5 10.69 -13.57 -16.29
C LYS A 5 11.28 -12.39 -17.07
N ASN A 6 10.47 -11.40 -17.47
CA ASN A 6 11.00 -10.23 -18.16
C ASN A 6 11.74 -9.33 -17.16
N LYS A 7 13.08 -9.30 -17.28
CA LYS A 7 14.00 -8.55 -16.42
C LYS A 7 13.61 -7.09 -16.22
N LYS A 8 12.91 -6.47 -17.18
CA LYS A 8 12.44 -5.09 -17.09
C LYS A 8 11.49 -4.84 -15.91
N TYR A 9 10.59 -5.78 -15.59
CA TYR A 9 9.65 -5.59 -14.48
C TYR A 9 10.34 -5.74 -13.11
N TYR A 10 11.31 -6.64 -12.99
CA TYR A 10 12.14 -6.74 -11.79
C TYR A 10 12.94 -5.47 -11.57
N LEU A 11 13.54 -4.92 -12.63
CA LEU A 11 14.27 -3.66 -12.54
C LEU A 11 13.37 -2.53 -12.03
N ILE A 12 12.15 -2.40 -12.55
CA ILE A 12 11.19 -1.38 -12.08
C ILE A 12 10.84 -1.58 -10.60
N LEU A 13 10.53 -2.81 -10.17
CA LEU A 13 10.21 -3.08 -8.76
C LEU A 13 11.41 -2.82 -7.84
N ILE A 14 12.62 -3.20 -8.26
CA ILE A 14 13.85 -2.91 -7.52
C ILE A 14 14.08 -1.39 -7.44
N SER A 15 13.86 -0.65 -8.53
CA SER A 15 13.97 0.82 -8.51
C SER A 15 12.96 1.44 -7.55
N ILE A 16 11.72 0.94 -7.49
CA ILE A 16 10.71 1.42 -6.52
C ILE A 16 11.16 1.13 -5.09
N LEU A 17 11.70 -0.06 -4.82
CA LEU A 17 12.23 -0.41 -3.51
C LEU A 17 13.40 0.49 -3.09
N ILE A 18 14.30 0.81 -4.02
CA ILE A 18 15.40 1.75 -3.76
C ILE A 18 14.84 3.14 -3.44
N ILE A 19 13.85 3.61 -4.19
CA ILE A 19 13.17 4.89 -3.92
C ILE A 19 12.50 4.86 -2.54
N GLU A 20 11.84 3.77 -2.17
CA GLU A 20 11.24 3.59 -0.84
C GLU A 20 12.29 3.71 0.28
N CYS A 21 13.42 3.01 0.14
CA CYS A 21 14.52 3.10 1.10
C CYS A 21 15.06 4.53 1.19
N ILE A 22 15.24 5.22 0.05
CA ILE A 22 15.69 6.63 0.04
C ILE A 22 14.67 7.54 0.75
N LEU A 23 13.38 7.35 0.50
CA LEU A 23 12.32 8.15 1.14
C LEU A 23 12.26 7.93 2.64
N ILE A 24 12.53 6.71 3.12
CA ILE A 24 12.61 6.41 4.55
C ILE A 24 13.86 7.06 5.16
N MET A 25 14.98 7.04 4.44
CA MET A 25 16.25 7.62 4.88
C MET A 25 16.35 9.13 4.67
N ILE A 26 15.32 9.81 4.16
CA ILE A 26 15.46 11.17 3.62
C ILE A 26 15.96 12.18 4.67
N ASN A 27 15.49 12.09 5.90
CA ASN A 27 15.95 12.95 7.01
C ASN A 27 17.41 12.64 7.39
N SER A 28 17.80 11.36 7.39
CA SER A 28 19.19 10.94 7.63
C SER A 28 20.12 11.38 6.51
N ILE A 29 19.65 11.36 5.26
CA ILE A 29 20.33 11.86 4.07
C ILE A 29 20.53 13.36 4.19
N GLU A 30 19.45 14.10 4.49
CA GLU A 30 19.49 15.55 4.64
C GLU A 30 20.49 15.98 5.71
N TYR A 31 20.44 15.34 6.87
CA TYR A 31 21.37 15.64 7.96
C TYR A 31 22.80 15.22 7.63
N GLY A 32 23.02 14.03 7.07
CA GLY A 32 24.35 13.53 6.74
C GLY A 32 25.05 14.29 5.61
N PHE A 33 24.31 14.78 4.61
CA PHE A 33 24.89 15.49 3.46
C PHE A 33 24.98 17.01 3.63
N PHE A 34 23.97 17.64 4.26
CA PHE A 34 23.86 19.10 4.32
C PHE A 34 24.16 19.70 5.70
N HIS A 35 24.02 18.92 6.78
CA HIS A 35 24.21 19.42 8.15
C HIS A 35 25.42 18.80 8.86
N SER A 36 26.14 17.87 8.23
CA SER A 36 27.35 17.28 8.80
C SER A 36 28.60 18.07 8.40
N ASN A 37 29.53 18.24 9.35
CA ASN A 37 30.84 18.86 9.13
C ASN A 37 31.82 17.93 8.38
N ALA A 38 31.32 16.87 7.72
CA ALA A 38 32.15 15.94 6.96
C ALA A 38 32.61 16.57 5.64
N ASN A 39 33.91 16.48 5.38
CA ASN A 39 34.54 17.11 4.22
C ASN A 39 34.58 16.20 3.01
N THR A 40 34.52 14.87 3.22
CA THR A 40 34.55 13.89 2.11
C THR A 40 33.18 13.26 1.86
N PHE A 41 32.95 12.85 0.62
CA PHE A 41 31.72 12.15 0.23
C PHE A 41 31.52 10.84 1.00
N PHE A 42 32.61 10.11 1.26
CA PHE A 42 32.56 8.83 1.98
C PHE A 42 32.17 9.04 3.46
N GLU A 43 32.73 10.06 4.13
CA GLU A 43 32.33 10.43 5.49
C GLU A 43 30.87 10.89 5.55
N LYS A 44 30.38 11.64 4.55
CA LYS A 44 28.97 12.00 4.46
C LYS A 44 28.08 10.77 4.39
N ILE A 45 28.43 9.77 3.57
CA ILE A 45 27.70 8.49 3.49
C ILE A 45 27.71 7.77 4.84
N ILE A 46 28.86 7.66 5.49
CA ILE A 46 28.96 7.03 6.82
C ILE A 46 28.06 7.75 7.83
N ASN A 47 28.04 9.08 7.81
CA ASN A 47 27.17 9.88 8.68
C ASN A 47 25.69 9.66 8.38
N VAL A 48 25.28 9.51 7.11
CA VAL A 48 23.91 9.12 6.75
C VAL A 48 23.55 7.79 7.38
N PHE A 49 24.39 6.76 7.22
CA PHE A 49 24.14 5.44 7.81
C PHE A 49 24.10 5.50 9.34
N ARG A 50 25.02 6.26 9.96
CA ARG A 50 25.05 6.43 11.42
C ARG A 50 23.82 7.13 11.95
N ASN A 51 23.35 8.17 11.27
CA ASN A 51 22.14 8.88 11.67
C ASN A 51 20.88 8.06 11.41
N PHE A 52 20.89 7.24 10.36
CA PHE A 52 19.81 6.30 10.10
C PHE A 52 19.70 5.23 11.21
N THR A 53 20.82 4.70 11.68
CA THR A 53 20.86 3.71 12.77
C THR A 53 20.62 4.30 14.17
N VAL A 54 20.47 5.61 14.29
CA VAL A 54 20.07 6.30 15.53
C VAL A 54 18.55 6.33 15.70
N TYR A 55 17.77 6.24 14.62
CA TYR A 55 16.30 6.17 14.69
C TYR A 55 15.83 4.81 15.23
N ASP A 56 14.82 4.85 16.10
CA ASP A 56 14.25 3.64 16.71
C ASP A 56 13.42 2.83 15.69
N VAL A 57 13.11 1.57 16.04
CA VAL A 57 12.32 0.68 15.17
C VAL A 57 10.95 1.25 14.82
N GLY A 58 10.36 1.99 15.76
CA GLY A 58 9.14 2.74 15.54
C GLY A 58 9.31 3.73 14.39
N ASP A 59 10.15 4.73 14.53
CA ASP A 59 10.24 5.86 13.59
C ASP A 59 10.44 5.42 12.12
N ASN A 60 11.29 4.41 11.90
CA ASN A 60 11.51 3.82 10.58
C ASN A 60 10.27 3.11 10.03
N TYR A 61 9.53 2.40 10.87
CA TYR A 61 8.24 1.79 10.52
C TYR A 61 7.15 2.84 10.26
N TYR A 62 7.15 3.96 10.97
CA TYR A 62 6.24 5.08 10.69
C TYR A 62 6.53 5.71 9.33
N ALA A 63 7.80 5.96 9.04
CA ALA A 63 8.23 6.50 7.75
C ALA A 63 7.85 5.56 6.60
N PHE A 64 7.99 4.25 6.80
CA PHE A 64 7.49 3.24 5.87
C PHE A 64 5.98 3.32 5.64
N MET A 65 5.19 3.38 6.72
CA MET A 65 3.74 3.55 6.64
C MET A 65 3.34 4.79 5.85
N ASN A 66 3.99 5.92 6.12
CA ASN A 66 3.76 7.16 5.39
C ASN A 66 4.12 7.06 3.90
N ASN A 67 5.09 6.23 3.54
CA ASN A 67 5.46 6.04 2.14
C ASN A 67 4.49 5.13 1.37
N ARG A 68 3.68 4.30 2.05
CA ARG A 68 2.69 3.41 1.39
C ARG A 68 1.70 4.16 0.52
N ILE A 69 1.20 5.30 1.00
CA ILE A 69 0.23 6.14 0.29
C ILE A 69 0.76 6.64 -1.06
N LYS A 70 2.09 6.76 -1.17
CA LYS A 70 2.80 7.15 -2.40
C LYS A 70 3.09 5.93 -3.26
N ILE A 71 3.64 4.87 -2.67
CA ILE A 71 4.21 3.72 -3.39
C ILE A 71 3.15 2.74 -3.88
N VAL A 72 2.15 2.42 -3.05
CA VAL A 72 1.12 1.41 -3.38
C VAL A 72 0.39 1.77 -4.69
N PRO A 73 -0.08 3.01 -4.91
CA PRO A 73 -0.71 3.39 -6.16
C PRO A 73 0.18 3.20 -7.41
N PHE A 74 1.49 3.49 -7.31
CA PHE A 74 2.42 3.27 -8.43
C PHE A 74 2.55 1.79 -8.80
N ILE A 75 2.63 0.90 -7.80
CA ILE A 75 2.70 -0.55 -8.04
C ILE A 75 1.36 -1.05 -8.61
N VAL A 76 0.23 -0.51 -8.15
CA VAL A 76 -1.09 -0.80 -8.73
C VAL A 76 -1.14 -0.38 -10.21
N TYR A 77 -0.57 0.75 -10.61
CA TYR A 77 -0.48 1.12 -12.04
C TYR A 77 0.32 0.11 -12.85
N ILE A 78 1.44 -0.38 -12.32
CA ILE A 78 2.22 -1.43 -12.97
C ILE A 78 1.39 -2.71 -13.08
N ALA A 79 0.64 -3.08 -12.04
CA ALA A 79 -0.26 -4.23 -12.05
C ALA A 79 -1.36 -4.09 -13.12
N ILE A 80 -1.97 -2.91 -13.28
CA ILE A 80 -2.95 -2.60 -14.34
C ILE A 80 -2.33 -2.80 -15.72
N LEU A 81 -1.14 -2.21 -15.97
CA LEU A 81 -0.46 -2.33 -17.26
C LEU A 81 -0.07 -3.78 -17.58
N LEU A 82 0.40 -4.53 -16.58
CA LEU A 82 0.66 -5.96 -16.70
C LEU A 82 -0.62 -6.71 -17.08
N PHE A 83 -1.71 -6.48 -16.35
CA PHE A 83 -2.99 -7.14 -16.59
C PHE A 83 -3.48 -6.92 -18.01
N ILE A 84 -3.46 -5.67 -18.50
CA ILE A 84 -3.94 -5.34 -19.84
C ILE A 84 -3.05 -5.97 -20.91
N ASN A 85 -1.73 -5.96 -20.72
CA ASN A 85 -0.80 -6.63 -21.63
C ASN A 85 -1.05 -8.15 -21.71
N PHE A 86 -1.34 -8.80 -20.57
CA PHE A 86 -1.67 -10.22 -20.54
C PHE A 86 -3.06 -10.50 -21.11
N LYS A 87 -4.07 -9.68 -20.80
CA LYS A 87 -5.42 -9.75 -21.34
C LYS A 87 -5.39 -9.67 -22.87
N ASN A 88 -4.67 -8.71 -23.44
CA ASN A 88 -4.55 -8.54 -24.89
C ASN A 88 -3.88 -9.75 -25.57
N LYS A 89 -2.95 -10.41 -24.88
CA LYS A 89 -2.36 -11.67 -25.37
C LYS A 89 -3.36 -12.82 -25.29
N LEU A 90 -4.10 -12.96 -24.19
CA LEU A 90 -5.14 -13.99 -24.04
C LEU A 90 -6.23 -13.87 -25.11
N ILE A 91 -6.64 -12.64 -25.46
CA ILE A 91 -7.64 -12.38 -26.52
C ILE A 91 -7.18 -12.90 -27.89
N LYS A 92 -5.89 -12.78 -28.23
CA LYS A 92 -5.35 -13.27 -29.51
C LYS A 92 -5.39 -14.80 -29.64
N TYR A 93 -5.50 -15.54 -28.54
CA TYR A 93 -5.46 -17.01 -28.55
C TYR A 93 -6.82 -17.68 -28.27
N ASN A 94 -7.81 -16.94 -27.77
CA ASN A 94 -9.14 -17.45 -27.40
C ASN A 94 -10.27 -16.71 -28.12
N ILE A 95 -10.22 -16.61 -29.46
CA ILE A 95 -11.32 -16.04 -30.25
C ILE A 95 -12.55 -16.95 -30.09
N GLY A 96 -13.47 -16.51 -29.23
CA GLY A 96 -14.67 -17.22 -28.78
C GLY A 96 -14.91 -16.88 -27.31
N ARG A 97 -15.91 -16.01 -27.03
CA ARG A 97 -16.32 -15.62 -25.66
C ARG A 97 -16.95 -16.83 -24.94
N ASN A 98 -16.12 -17.77 -24.52
CA ASN A 98 -16.56 -18.90 -23.72
C ASN A 98 -16.39 -18.60 -22.23
N ASN A 99 -17.19 -19.25 -21.38
CA ASN A 99 -17.06 -19.23 -19.91
C ASN A 99 -15.63 -19.52 -19.43
N CYS A 100 -14.82 -20.23 -20.22
CA CYS A 100 -13.40 -20.46 -19.95
C CYS A 100 -12.56 -19.17 -19.99
N TYR A 101 -12.82 -18.25 -20.93
CA TYR A 101 -12.10 -16.97 -21.03
C TYR A 101 -12.33 -16.09 -19.81
N GLU A 102 -13.58 -15.94 -19.37
CA GLU A 102 -13.92 -15.15 -18.17
C GLU A 102 -13.31 -15.76 -16.90
N LYS A 103 -13.31 -17.10 -16.79
CA LYS A 103 -12.62 -17.81 -15.70
C LYS A 103 -11.12 -17.56 -15.72
N GLU A 104 -10.47 -17.60 -16.87
CA GLU A 104 -9.03 -17.32 -17.00
C GLU A 104 -8.68 -15.86 -16.72
N LYS A 105 -9.49 -14.92 -17.22
CA LYS A 105 -9.35 -13.49 -16.96
C LYS A 105 -9.47 -13.19 -15.46
N ASN A 106 -10.44 -13.78 -14.78
CA ASN A 106 -10.59 -13.63 -13.33
C ASN A 106 -9.42 -14.25 -12.55
N LYS A 107 -8.95 -15.44 -12.94
CA LYS A 107 -7.73 -16.04 -12.37
C LYS A 107 -6.50 -15.14 -12.57
N LEU A 108 -6.38 -14.50 -13.73
CA LEU A 108 -5.31 -13.55 -14.02
C LEU A 108 -5.39 -12.31 -13.13
N LYS A 109 -6.59 -11.72 -12.96
CA LYS A 109 -6.81 -10.58 -12.06
C LYS A 109 -6.37 -10.89 -10.63
N LEU A 110 -6.81 -12.04 -10.09
CA LEU A 110 -6.42 -12.49 -8.74
C LEU A 110 -4.89 -12.64 -8.60
N LYS A 111 -4.23 -13.26 -9.59
CA LYS A 111 -2.77 -13.45 -9.57
C LYS A 111 -1.99 -12.14 -9.67
N ILE A 112 -2.41 -11.23 -10.54
CA ILE A 112 -1.73 -9.93 -10.72
C ILE A 112 -2.00 -9.01 -9.52
N GLY A 113 -3.20 -9.07 -8.95
CA GLY A 113 -3.53 -8.33 -7.72
C GLY A 113 -2.64 -8.68 -6.54
N LEU A 114 -2.09 -9.91 -6.48
CA LEU A 114 -1.15 -10.32 -5.44
C LEU A 114 0.24 -9.68 -5.55
N ILE A 115 0.62 -9.12 -6.70
CA ILE A 115 1.95 -8.51 -6.89
C ILE A 115 2.16 -7.35 -5.88
N VAL A 116 1.12 -6.54 -5.68
CA VAL A 116 1.17 -5.37 -4.80
C VAL A 116 1.38 -5.75 -3.33
N PRO A 117 0.55 -6.59 -2.68
CA PRO A 117 0.77 -6.98 -1.29
C PRO A 117 2.05 -7.80 -1.10
N ILE A 118 2.48 -8.63 -2.08
CA ILE A 118 3.76 -9.35 -2.00
C ILE A 118 4.93 -8.37 -2.00
N PHE A 119 4.90 -7.34 -2.85
CA PHE A 119 5.92 -6.29 -2.82
C PHE A 119 5.95 -5.58 -1.47
N MET A 120 4.79 -5.20 -0.94
CA MET A 120 4.69 -4.52 0.36
C MET A 120 5.17 -5.39 1.53
N LEU A 121 4.94 -6.70 1.48
CA LEU A 121 5.48 -7.64 2.44
C LEU A 121 7.01 -7.71 2.33
N PHE A 122 7.54 -7.73 1.11
CA PHE A 122 8.98 -7.72 0.89
C PHE A 122 9.64 -6.43 1.39
N SER A 123 9.06 -5.25 1.09
CA SER A 123 9.59 -3.98 1.61
C SER A 123 9.51 -3.91 3.14
N CYS A 124 8.41 -4.36 3.75
CA CYS A 124 8.28 -4.45 5.20
C CYS A 124 9.41 -5.28 5.82
N ILE A 125 9.72 -6.45 5.24
CA ILE A 125 10.81 -7.32 5.73
C ILE A 125 12.17 -6.64 5.57
N VAL A 126 12.45 -6.02 4.42
CA VAL A 126 13.71 -5.32 4.17
C VAL A 126 13.91 -4.22 5.22
N ILE A 127 12.89 -3.41 5.46
CA ILE A 127 12.95 -2.33 6.45
C ILE A 127 13.19 -2.92 7.84
N PHE A 128 12.44 -3.96 8.23
CA PHE A 128 12.63 -4.62 9.52
C PHE A 128 14.07 -5.14 9.70
N ILE A 129 14.66 -5.75 8.67
CA ILE A 129 16.07 -6.22 8.71
C ILE A 129 17.03 -5.04 8.90
N ILE A 130 16.90 -3.98 8.10
CA ILE A 130 17.78 -2.80 8.21
C ILE A 130 17.66 -2.17 9.60
N THR A 131 16.44 -2.11 10.12
CA THR A 131 16.16 -1.51 11.42
C THR A 131 16.63 -2.37 12.60
N MET A 132 16.61 -3.71 12.49
CA MET A 132 17.19 -4.61 13.50
C MET A 132 18.72 -4.55 13.55
N ILE A 133 19.38 -4.09 12.49
CA ILE A 133 20.84 -3.83 12.46
C ILE A 133 21.18 -2.49 13.16
N SER A 134 20.19 -1.64 13.46
CA SER A 134 20.41 -0.36 14.15
C SER A 134 20.79 -0.54 15.63
N ASN A 135 21.61 0.39 16.16
CA ASN A 135 22.09 0.36 17.55
C ASN A 135 20.98 0.54 18.60
N ARG A 136 19.75 0.85 18.18
CA ARG A 136 18.55 0.96 19.02
C ARG A 136 17.44 -0.01 18.61
N GLY A 137 17.80 -1.18 18.10
CA GLY A 137 16.90 -2.24 17.62
C GLY A 137 15.94 -2.88 18.65
N ASN A 138 15.57 -2.19 19.73
CA ASN A 138 14.59 -2.68 20.70
C ASN A 138 13.17 -2.25 20.31
N ILE A 139 12.35 -3.25 19.98
CA ILE A 139 10.90 -3.10 19.86
C ILE A 139 10.35 -3.08 21.28
N SER A 140 10.22 -1.88 21.86
CA SER A 140 9.74 -1.70 23.24
C SER A 140 8.51 -0.79 23.27
N ASP A 141 7.64 -0.99 24.26
CA ASP A 141 6.44 -0.16 24.49
C ASP A 141 6.76 1.34 24.70
N LYS A 142 8.03 1.70 24.85
CA LYS A 142 8.51 3.09 24.96
C LYS A 142 8.69 3.79 23.61
N ASN A 143 8.65 3.06 22.49
CA ASN A 143 8.77 3.65 21.15
C ASN A 143 7.48 4.45 20.85
N ALA A 144 7.60 5.66 20.31
CA ALA A 144 6.49 6.61 20.12
C ALA A 144 5.28 6.01 19.36
N LEU A 145 5.56 5.22 18.32
CA LEU A 145 4.54 4.49 17.56
C LEU A 145 3.75 3.48 18.40
N LEU A 146 4.45 2.72 19.24
CA LEU A 146 3.80 1.76 20.11
C LEU A 146 2.96 2.53 21.13
N LYS A 147 3.50 3.60 21.73
CA LYS A 147 2.82 4.48 22.71
C LYS A 147 1.42 4.91 22.26
N GLU A 148 1.26 5.24 20.98
CA GLU A 148 -0.01 5.66 20.37
C GLU A 148 -0.96 4.49 20.06
N PHE A 149 -0.46 3.30 19.73
CA PHE A 149 -1.29 2.07 19.69
C PHE A 149 -1.85 1.65 21.06
N TYR A 150 -1.35 2.21 22.18
CA TYR A 150 -1.90 1.98 23.52
C TYR A 150 -2.94 3.03 23.94
N SER A 151 -3.52 3.81 23.00
CA SER A 151 -4.60 4.72 23.37
C SER A 151 -5.76 3.94 24.02
N PRO A 152 -6.45 4.51 25.03
CA PRO A 152 -7.56 3.85 25.72
C PRO A 152 -8.69 3.38 24.80
N ASN A 153 -8.72 3.87 23.55
CA ASN A 153 -9.72 3.52 22.55
C ASN A 153 -9.28 2.37 21.62
N ALA A 154 -8.05 1.86 21.74
CA ALA A 154 -7.60 0.71 20.97
C ALA A 154 -8.46 -0.53 21.25
N TRP A 155 -8.64 -1.37 20.23
CA TRP A 155 -9.38 -2.64 20.33
C TRP A 155 -8.84 -3.48 21.51
N VAL A 156 -9.74 -4.00 22.35
CA VAL A 156 -9.41 -4.66 23.63
C VAL A 156 -8.38 -5.78 23.48
N ILE A 157 -8.47 -6.55 22.38
CA ILE A 157 -7.53 -7.63 22.05
C ILE A 157 -6.15 -7.06 21.69
N GLY A 158 -6.10 -5.94 20.97
CA GLY A 158 -4.86 -5.25 20.63
C GLY A 158 -4.06 -4.84 21.86
N LYS A 159 -4.72 -4.40 22.95
CA LYS A 159 -4.06 -3.96 24.19
C LYS A 159 -3.27 -5.05 24.92
N LEU A 160 -3.62 -6.33 24.74
CA LEU A 160 -3.02 -7.47 25.44
C LEU A 160 -1.88 -8.14 24.65
N MET A 161 -1.70 -7.79 23.37
CA MET A 161 -0.70 -8.42 22.51
C MET A 161 0.69 -7.80 22.71
N ASN A 162 1.76 -8.60 22.61
CA ASN A 162 3.11 -8.05 22.54
C ASN A 162 3.26 -7.15 21.28
N PRO A 163 4.04 -6.04 21.34
CA PRO A 163 4.33 -5.15 20.20
C PRO A 163 4.54 -5.82 18.85
N VAL A 164 5.36 -6.88 18.81
CA VAL A 164 5.69 -7.60 17.58
C VAL A 164 4.44 -8.25 16.98
N VAL A 165 3.62 -8.87 17.81
CA VAL A 165 2.39 -9.56 17.38
C VAL A 165 1.36 -8.53 16.87
N ARG A 166 1.32 -7.32 17.46
CA ARG A 166 0.46 -6.24 16.95
C ARG A 166 0.89 -5.72 15.58
N ILE A 167 2.20 -5.56 15.35
CA ILE A 167 2.72 -5.17 14.04
C ILE A 167 2.32 -6.22 13.00
N ILE A 168 2.54 -7.51 13.30
CA ILE A 168 2.13 -8.62 12.42
C ILE A 168 0.64 -8.57 12.12
N TRP A 169 -0.19 -8.32 13.14
CA TRP A 169 -1.63 -8.21 13.00
C TRP A 169 -2.05 -7.03 12.11
N ASN A 170 -1.49 -5.85 12.34
CA ASN A 170 -1.76 -4.66 11.54
C ASN A 170 -1.36 -4.87 10.07
N GLU A 171 -0.19 -5.47 9.84
CA GLU A 171 0.28 -5.80 8.50
C GLU A 171 -0.63 -6.80 7.78
N PHE A 172 -1.10 -7.81 8.50
CA PHE A 172 -2.03 -8.79 7.93
C PHE A 172 -3.28 -8.13 7.36
N PHE A 173 -3.92 -7.23 8.12
CA PHE A 173 -5.11 -6.50 7.64
C PHE A 173 -4.77 -5.48 6.55
N SER A 174 -3.64 -4.78 6.67
CA SER A 174 -3.19 -3.86 5.62
C SER A 174 -2.96 -4.59 4.30
N PHE A 175 -2.36 -5.79 4.31
CA PHE A 175 -2.16 -6.59 3.10
C PHE A 175 -3.47 -7.09 2.49
N ILE A 176 -4.45 -7.48 3.30
CA ILE A 176 -5.81 -7.79 2.82
C ILE A 176 -6.41 -6.55 2.13
N GLY A 177 -6.31 -5.39 2.77
CA GLY A 177 -6.79 -4.12 2.23
C GLY A 177 -6.12 -3.76 0.90
N ILE A 178 -4.79 -3.81 0.83
CA ILE A 178 -3.99 -3.53 -0.37
C ILE A 178 -4.30 -4.52 -1.50
N TYR A 179 -4.51 -5.79 -1.16
CA TYR A 179 -4.92 -6.79 -2.13
C TYR A 179 -6.29 -6.44 -2.73
N LEU A 180 -7.29 -6.17 -1.90
CA LEU A 180 -8.62 -5.77 -2.36
C LEU A 180 -8.59 -4.47 -3.17
N LEU A 181 -7.77 -3.52 -2.77
CA LEU A 181 -7.52 -2.27 -3.49
C LEU A 181 -6.99 -2.53 -4.90
N SER A 182 -6.04 -3.47 -5.00
CA SER A 182 -5.43 -3.88 -6.27
C SER A 182 -6.46 -4.57 -7.16
N ILE A 183 -7.29 -5.45 -6.61
CA ILE A 183 -8.39 -6.10 -7.34
C ILE A 183 -9.40 -5.05 -7.82
N PHE A 184 -9.81 -4.13 -6.97
CA PHE A 184 -10.70 -3.03 -7.33
C PHE A 184 -10.16 -2.21 -8.50
N ALA A 185 -8.88 -1.83 -8.46
CA ALA A 185 -8.22 -1.11 -9.54
C ALA A 185 -8.22 -1.88 -10.86
N LEU A 186 -7.94 -3.20 -10.79
CA LEU A 186 -7.97 -4.08 -11.95
C LEU A 186 -9.37 -4.21 -12.55
N GLU A 187 -10.42 -4.30 -11.73
CA GLU A 187 -11.81 -4.34 -12.20
C GLU A 187 -12.22 -3.03 -12.90
N ILE A 188 -11.85 -1.87 -12.34
CA ILE A 188 -12.10 -0.58 -12.99
C ILE A 188 -11.38 -0.51 -14.35
N ALA A 189 -10.11 -0.91 -14.40
CA ALA A 189 -9.31 -0.85 -15.62
C ALA A 189 -9.76 -1.86 -16.69
N ASP A 190 -10.26 -3.02 -16.29
CA ASP A 190 -10.83 -4.03 -17.19
C ASP A 190 -12.02 -3.46 -17.98
N ARG A 191 -12.83 -2.60 -17.33
CA ARG A 191 -14.01 -1.95 -17.90
C ARG A 191 -13.72 -0.70 -18.70
N ASN A 192 -12.91 0.20 -18.16
CA ASN A 192 -12.79 1.55 -18.68
C ASN A 192 -11.60 1.76 -19.62
N SER A 193 -10.81 0.71 -19.93
CA SER A 193 -9.47 0.77 -20.55
C SER A 193 -8.37 1.25 -19.59
N SER A 194 -7.09 1.06 -19.97
CA SER A 194 -5.92 1.33 -19.10
C SER A 194 -5.93 2.74 -18.53
N ILE A 195 -5.97 3.76 -19.40
CA ILE A 195 -5.78 5.16 -19.02
C ILE A 195 -6.95 5.65 -18.16
N LYS A 196 -8.19 5.42 -18.60
CA LYS A 196 -9.37 5.85 -17.82
C LYS A 196 -9.46 5.09 -16.49
N GLY A 197 -9.09 3.81 -16.48
CA GLY A 197 -9.04 3.03 -15.25
C GLY A 197 -8.04 3.56 -14.24
N ILE A 198 -6.84 3.91 -14.70
CA ILE A 198 -5.81 4.59 -13.90
C ILE A 198 -6.37 5.90 -13.35
N LEU A 199 -6.95 6.77 -14.19
CA LEU A 199 -7.50 8.06 -13.75
C LEU A 199 -8.60 7.93 -12.70
N ILE A 200 -9.55 7.00 -12.89
CA ILE A 200 -10.63 6.75 -11.92
C ILE A 200 -10.03 6.24 -10.60
N PHE A 201 -9.07 5.33 -10.66
CA PHE A 201 -8.40 4.84 -9.46
C PHE A 201 -7.64 5.96 -8.73
N SER A 202 -6.87 6.79 -9.44
CA SER A 202 -6.18 7.96 -8.87
C SER A 202 -7.17 8.92 -8.21
N PHE A 203 -8.33 9.12 -8.83
CA PHE A 203 -9.37 9.99 -8.27
C PHE A 203 -9.89 9.44 -6.93
N VAL A 204 -10.17 8.13 -6.85
CA VAL A 204 -10.67 7.50 -5.62
C VAL A 204 -9.62 7.51 -4.50
N ILE A 205 -8.34 7.29 -4.82
CA ILE A 205 -7.29 7.14 -3.81
C ILE A 205 -6.69 8.46 -3.35
N TRP A 206 -6.58 9.48 -4.22
CA TRP A 206 -5.93 10.74 -3.86
C TRP A 206 -6.89 11.92 -3.90
N ILE A 207 -7.61 12.11 -5.01
CA ILE A 207 -8.37 13.35 -5.23
C ILE A 207 -9.59 13.43 -4.32
N CYS A 208 -10.37 12.34 -4.23
CA CYS A 208 -11.57 12.29 -3.39
C CYS A 208 -11.24 12.54 -1.90
N PRO A 209 -10.25 11.86 -1.28
CA PRO A 209 -9.80 12.17 0.07
C PRO A 209 -9.36 13.63 0.28
N ILE A 210 -8.64 14.23 -0.68
CA ILE A 210 -8.23 15.64 -0.60
C ILE A 210 -9.45 16.56 -0.62
N ILE A 211 -10.40 16.31 -1.52
CA ILE A 211 -11.64 17.09 -1.62
C ILE A 211 -12.45 16.97 -0.32
N VAL A 212 -12.62 15.75 0.22
CA VAL A 212 -13.33 15.54 1.48
C VAL A 212 -12.66 16.29 2.62
N SER A 213 -11.33 16.24 2.69
CA SER A 213 -10.54 16.93 3.72
C SER A 213 -10.65 18.46 3.60
N PHE A 214 -10.72 18.98 2.38
CA PHE A 214 -10.91 20.41 2.13
C PHE A 214 -12.36 20.87 2.37
N LEU A 215 -13.37 20.07 2.00
CA LEU A 215 -14.77 20.43 2.20
C LEU A 215 -15.19 20.38 3.69
N SER A 216 -14.45 19.65 4.52
CA SER A 216 -14.69 19.51 5.95
C SER A 216 -13.95 20.54 6.82
N LEU A 217 -13.44 21.63 6.20
CA LEU A 217 -12.62 22.72 6.77
C LEU A 217 -13.14 23.42 8.05
N GLY A 218 -14.28 23.02 8.62
CA GLY A 218 -14.79 23.52 9.91
C GLY A 218 -14.95 22.47 11.02
N ASN A 219 -14.78 21.17 10.72
CA ASN A 219 -15.04 20.11 11.71
C ASN A 219 -14.09 18.92 11.48
N GLY A 220 -12.93 18.94 12.13
CA GLY A 220 -11.88 17.92 11.98
C GLY A 220 -12.38 16.49 12.21
N TYR A 221 -13.33 16.32 13.14
CA TYR A 221 -13.99 15.03 13.39
C TYR A 221 -14.77 14.49 12.18
N LEU A 222 -15.39 15.37 11.39
CA LEU A 222 -16.15 14.95 10.21
C LEU A 222 -15.21 14.49 9.08
N SER A 223 -14.07 15.16 8.93
CA SER A 223 -13.04 14.77 7.95
C SER A 223 -12.48 13.39 8.26
N GLU A 224 -12.09 13.16 9.52
CA GLU A 224 -11.55 11.88 10.00
C GLU A 224 -12.58 10.77 9.84
N TYR A 225 -13.84 11.05 10.20
CA TYR A 225 -14.93 10.08 10.08
C TYR A 225 -15.15 9.68 8.62
N ILE A 226 -15.32 10.63 7.68
CA ILE A 226 -15.57 10.32 6.27
C ILE A 226 -14.35 9.65 5.62
N ASN A 227 -13.14 10.15 5.90
CA ASN A 227 -11.91 9.55 5.39
C ASN A 227 -11.72 8.12 5.91
N GLY A 228 -12.22 7.81 7.11
CA GLY A 228 -12.26 6.46 7.68
C GLY A 228 -13.09 5.43 6.88
N TYR A 229 -13.90 5.87 5.92
CA TYR A 229 -14.61 4.98 4.99
C TYR A 229 -13.86 4.78 3.66
N LEU A 230 -12.93 5.68 3.33
CA LEU A 230 -12.28 5.69 2.04
C LEU A 230 -11.17 4.64 1.97
N PRO A 231 -10.93 4.03 0.78
CA PRO A 231 -9.87 3.03 0.63
C PRO A 231 -8.45 3.54 0.96
N ILE A 232 -8.24 4.86 0.93
CA ILE A 232 -6.98 5.49 1.35
C ILE A 232 -6.64 5.16 2.81
N TYR A 233 -7.65 4.98 3.67
CA TYR A 233 -7.47 4.70 5.09
C TYR A 233 -6.74 3.37 5.32
N LEU A 234 -6.84 2.40 4.40
CA LEU A 234 -6.09 1.14 4.47
C LEU A 234 -4.58 1.30 4.23
N LEU A 235 -4.18 2.41 3.60
CA LEU A 235 -2.78 2.73 3.34
C LEU A 235 -2.13 3.51 4.50
N ILE A 236 -2.95 4.22 5.28
CA ILE A 236 -2.51 5.14 6.36
C ILE A 236 -2.95 4.68 7.76
N ASN A 237 -3.66 3.55 7.87
CA ASN A 237 -4.22 3.01 9.11
C ASN A 237 -3.18 2.84 10.24
N GLY A 238 -1.91 2.60 9.89
CA GLY A 238 -0.81 2.52 10.86
C GLY A 238 -0.28 3.87 11.37
N MET A 239 -0.79 4.99 10.86
CA MET A 239 -0.36 6.36 11.23
C MET A 239 -1.31 7.04 12.23
N TYR A 240 -2.54 6.56 12.39
CA TYR A 240 -3.53 7.16 13.28
C TYR A 240 -3.61 6.38 14.61
N SER A 241 -3.48 7.12 15.70
CA SER A 241 -3.28 6.73 17.10
C SER A 241 -4.44 5.96 17.77
N SER A 242 -5.38 5.43 17.00
CA SER A 242 -6.38 4.49 17.49
C SER A 242 -6.86 3.59 16.35
N LEU A 243 -6.28 2.39 16.24
CA LEU A 243 -6.84 1.34 15.39
C LEU A 243 -8.13 0.80 16.02
N LEU A 244 -9.26 1.47 15.76
CA LEU A 244 -10.56 0.86 16.00
C LEU A 244 -10.77 -0.21 14.91
N MET A 245 -11.34 -1.35 15.29
CA MET A 245 -11.68 -2.42 14.33
C MET A 245 -12.55 -1.89 13.17
N ARG A 246 -13.39 -0.89 13.46
CA ARG A 246 -14.18 -0.17 12.47
C ARG A 246 -13.33 0.40 11.34
N ASP A 247 -12.19 1.01 11.66
CA ASP A 247 -11.41 1.77 10.68
C ASP A 247 -10.57 0.84 9.77
N ILE A 248 -10.51 -0.46 10.11
CA ILE A 248 -10.02 -1.53 9.24
C ILE A 248 -11.17 -2.17 8.46
N CYS A 249 -12.23 -2.57 9.17
CA CYS A 249 -13.31 -3.37 8.59
C CYS A 249 -14.17 -2.59 7.59
N ILE A 250 -14.42 -1.30 7.83
CA ILE A 250 -15.29 -0.49 6.98
C ILE A 250 -14.66 -0.26 5.60
N PRO A 251 -13.41 0.25 5.46
CA PRO A 251 -12.79 0.39 4.15
C PRO A 251 -12.69 -0.93 3.38
N ILE A 252 -12.45 -2.05 4.09
CA ILE A 252 -12.46 -3.40 3.49
C ILE A 252 -13.86 -3.71 2.94
N ALA A 253 -14.92 -3.49 3.72
CA ALA A 253 -16.29 -3.73 3.29
C ALA A 253 -16.66 -2.87 2.07
N VAL A 254 -16.26 -1.59 2.05
CA VAL A 254 -16.46 -0.68 0.91
C VAL A 254 -15.77 -1.23 -0.34
N LEU A 255 -14.53 -1.70 -0.24
CA LEU A 255 -13.82 -2.30 -1.37
C LEU A 255 -14.46 -3.60 -1.85
N VAL A 256 -14.92 -4.46 -0.94
CA VAL A 256 -15.64 -5.68 -1.28
C VAL A 256 -16.92 -5.34 -2.06
N ILE A 257 -17.74 -4.41 -1.54
CA ILE A 257 -18.97 -3.96 -2.19
C ILE A 257 -18.65 -3.35 -3.56
N GLY A 258 -17.60 -2.52 -3.67
CA GLY A 258 -17.17 -1.93 -4.93
C GLY A 258 -16.76 -2.99 -5.96
N VAL A 259 -15.95 -3.98 -5.57
CA VAL A 259 -15.54 -5.08 -6.45
C VAL A 259 -16.75 -5.90 -6.92
N PHE A 260 -17.64 -6.29 -6.01
CA PHE A 260 -18.85 -7.06 -6.35
C PHE A 260 -19.84 -6.26 -7.20
N GLY A 261 -20.06 -4.99 -6.88
CA GLY A 261 -20.92 -4.09 -7.66
C GLY A 261 -20.40 -3.93 -9.08
N ILE A 262 -19.10 -3.71 -9.23
CA ILE A 262 -18.44 -3.67 -10.54
C ILE A 262 -18.53 -5.01 -11.26
N ARG A 263 -18.59 -6.18 -10.60
CA ARG A 263 -18.76 -7.45 -11.33
C ARG A 263 -20.19 -7.71 -11.78
N ASN A 264 -21.18 -7.30 -10.98
CA ASN A 264 -22.58 -7.61 -11.24
C ASN A 264 -23.17 -6.76 -12.38
N VAL A 265 -22.70 -5.53 -12.55
CA VAL A 265 -23.12 -4.67 -13.68
C VAL A 265 -22.71 -5.25 -15.04
N ASP A 266 -21.74 -6.17 -15.10
CA ASP A 266 -21.36 -6.81 -16.38
C ASP A 266 -22.38 -7.88 -16.76
N LYS A 267 -22.86 -8.66 -15.78
CA LYS A 267 -23.87 -9.71 -16.03
C LYS A 267 -25.18 -9.13 -16.55
N SER A 268 -25.59 -7.96 -16.06
CA SER A 268 -26.83 -7.32 -16.52
C SER A 268 -26.78 -6.83 -17.97
N LYS A 269 -25.59 -6.71 -18.58
CA LYS A 269 -25.48 -6.37 -20.02
C LYS A 269 -25.58 -7.60 -20.92
N ASP A 270 -25.23 -8.78 -20.41
CA ASP A 270 -25.35 -10.04 -21.15
C ASP A 270 -26.79 -10.60 -21.14
N GLU A 271 -27.68 -10.08 -20.27
CA GLU A 271 -29.11 -10.46 -20.21
C GLU A 271 -30.02 -9.64 -21.14
N ILE A 272 -29.49 -8.65 -21.88
CA ILE A 272 -30.26 -7.76 -22.78
C ILE A 272 -30.02 -8.12 -24.26
N ILE A 273 -29.59 -9.35 -24.57
CA ILE A 273 -29.44 -9.85 -25.96
C ILE A 273 -30.37 -11.03 -26.18
#